data_AF-A0A9P9NR28-F1
#
_entry.id   AF-A0A9P9NR28-F1
#
_cell.length_a   1.000
_cell.length_b   1.000
_cell.length_c   1.000
_cell.angle_alpha   90.00
_cell.angle_beta   90.00
_cell.angle_gamma   90.00
#
_symmetry.space_group_name_H-M   'P 1'
#
loop_
_entity.id
_entity.type
_entity.pdbx_description
1 polymer ?
#
loop_
_entity_poly.entity_id
_entity_poly.type
_entity_poly.pdbx_seq_one_letter_code
_entity_poly.pdbx_strand_id
1 'polypeptide(L)' 'MTSQTAALGPAVQAPIYLPFKVKAVCKYISPFKDTLQFPSEQIITVTQEDEGDWYMGEYVDASGVKQKGFFPKKFV' A
#
# COMPACT_ATOMS: atom_id res chain seq x y z
N MET A 1 10.92 -33.93 -15.44
CA MET A 1 10.29 -33.56 -14.16
C MET A 1 11.43 -33.22 -13.21
N THR A 2 11.29 -32.17 -12.39
CA THR A 2 12.37 -31.51 -11.61
C THR A 2 13.19 -30.55 -12.51
N SER A 3 13.36 -29.25 -12.23
CA SER A 3 13.84 -28.71 -10.96
C SER A 3 13.32 -27.30 -10.64
N GLN A 4 13.06 -27.15 -9.36
CA GLN A 4 12.97 -25.94 -8.55
C GLN A 4 14.23 -25.08 -8.74
N THR A 5 14.07 -23.82 -9.13
CA THR A 5 15.07 -22.76 -8.91
C THR A 5 14.33 -21.44 -8.76
N ALA A 6 14.39 -20.89 -7.55
CA ALA A 6 14.27 -19.47 -7.30
C ALA A 6 15.09 -19.20 -6.04
N ALA A 7 16.38 -18.92 -6.26
CA ALA A 7 17.22 -18.31 -5.26
C ALA A 7 16.71 -16.88 -5.07
N LEU A 8 16.06 -16.61 -3.94
CA LEU A 8 15.85 -15.25 -3.45
C LEU A 8 16.65 -15.14 -2.15
N GLY A 9 17.77 -14.42 -2.24
CA GLY A 9 18.53 -13.96 -1.07
C GLY A 9 17.68 -13.05 -0.17
N PRO A 10 18.17 -12.72 1.03
CA PRO A 10 17.35 -12.14 2.09
C PRO A 10 17.09 -10.66 1.81
N ALA A 11 16.05 -10.35 1.04
CA ALA A 11 15.42 -9.04 1.12
C ALA A 11 14.54 -9.04 2.37
N VAL A 12 14.78 -8.09 3.27
CA VAL A 12 14.11 -7.88 4.57
C VAL A 12 12.65 -7.41 4.36
N GLN A 13 11.90 -8.04 3.48
CA GLN A 13 10.46 -7.79 3.33
C GLN A 13 9.78 -8.72 4.34
N ALA A 14 9.49 -8.20 5.54
CA ALA A 14 8.71 -8.89 6.56
C ALA A 14 7.46 -9.52 5.91
N PRO A 15 7.01 -10.73 6.29
CA PRO A 15 5.81 -11.33 5.71
C PRO A 15 4.64 -10.39 5.97
N ILE A 16 4.21 -9.66 4.94
CA ILE A 16 3.22 -8.60 5.08
C ILE A 16 1.86 -9.28 5.08
N TYR A 17 1.36 -9.55 6.29
CA TYR A 17 0.03 -10.10 6.50
C TYR A 17 -1.01 -9.07 6.03
N LEU A 18 -1.61 -9.33 4.87
CA LEU A 18 -2.74 -8.56 4.37
C LEU A 18 -4.04 -9.03 5.03
N PRO A 19 -4.96 -8.12 5.42
CA PRO A 19 -4.80 -6.66 5.41
C PRO A 19 -4.01 -6.15 6.63
N PHE A 20 -3.13 -5.16 6.42
CA PHE A 20 -2.44 -4.43 7.50
C PHE A 20 -2.72 -2.94 7.41
N LYS A 21 -2.46 -2.20 8.50
CA LYS A 21 -2.67 -0.76 8.57
C LYS A 21 -1.34 -0.02 8.56
N VAL A 22 -1.25 1.00 7.72
CA VAL A 22 -0.10 1.91 7.63
C VAL A 22 -0.54 3.33 8.00
N LYS A 23 0.40 4.15 8.48
CA LYS A 23 0.15 5.56 8.81
C LYS A 23 0.90 6.42 7.81
N ALA A 24 0.18 7.22 7.03
CA ALA A 24 0.79 8.19 6.14
C ALA A 24 1.76 9.11 6.89
N VAL A 25 3.01 9.18 6.43
CA VAL A 25 4.00 10.12 6.99
C VAL A 25 3.83 11.52 6.42
N CYS A 26 3.27 11.63 5.22
CA CYS A 26 3.04 12.90 4.52
C CYS A 26 1.76 12.84 3.68
N LYS A 27 1.26 14.03 3.29
CA LYS A 27 0.07 14.12 2.43
C LYS A 27 0.40 13.61 1.03
N TYR A 28 -0.47 12.79 0.46
CA TYR A 28 -0.36 12.32 -0.91
C TYR A 28 -1.62 12.75 -1.67
N ILE A 29 -1.42 13.53 -2.73
CA ILE A 29 -2.47 14.08 -3.59
C ILE A 29 -2.04 13.81 -5.02
N SER A 30 -2.92 13.21 -5.80
CA SER A 30 -2.65 12.82 -7.18
C SER A 30 -3.90 13.07 -8.03
N PRO A 31 -3.76 13.54 -9.28
CA PRO A 31 -4.90 13.83 -10.15
C PRO A 31 -5.55 12.57 -10.74
N PHE A 32 -4.95 11.40 -10.57
CA PHE A 32 -5.44 10.15 -11.14
C PHE A 32 -6.52 9.52 -10.26
N LYS A 33 -7.62 9.09 -10.88
CA LYS A 33 -8.78 8.49 -10.19
C LYS A 33 -8.46 7.15 -9.52
N ASP A 34 -7.47 6.43 -10.04
CA ASP A 34 -7.06 5.12 -9.52
C ASP A 34 -6.10 5.23 -8.33
N THR A 35 -5.63 6.45 -8.02
CA THR A 35 -4.73 6.69 -6.89
C THR A 35 -5.48 7.07 -5.63
N LEU A 36 -5.03 6.56 -4.49
CA LEU A 36 -5.60 6.85 -3.19
C LEU A 36 -4.95 8.10 -2.62
N GLN A 37 -5.67 9.22 -2.63
CA GLN A 37 -5.20 10.47 -2.04
C GLN A 37 -5.51 10.48 -0.55
N PHE A 38 -4.61 10.96 0.30
CA PHE A 38 -4.81 11.02 1.75
C PHE A 38 -3.99 12.14 2.40
N PRO A 39 -4.46 12.69 3.54
CA PRO A 39 -3.67 13.63 4.32
C PRO A 39 -2.52 12.93 5.06
N SER A 40 -1.54 13.72 5.53
CA SER A 40 -0.53 13.21 6.45
C SER A 40 -1.17 12.68 7.71
N GLU A 41 -0.56 11.66 8.32
CA GLU A 41 -1.05 10.95 9.50
C GLU A 41 -2.34 10.15 9.31
N GLN A 42 -2.84 10.03 8.08
CA GLN A 42 -3.97 9.17 7.75
C GLN A 42 -3.62 7.70 7.94
N ILE A 43 -4.49 6.96 8.62
CA ILE A 43 -4.40 5.50 8.69
C ILE A 43 -5.06 4.90 7.45
N ILE A 44 -4.31 4.09 6.72
CA ILE A 44 -4.75 3.41 5.50
C ILE A 44 -4.67 1.91 5.73
N THR A 45 -5.70 1.19 5.31
CA THR A 45 -5.72 -0.27 5.34
C THR A 45 -5.21 -0.78 4.00
N VAL A 46 -4.02 -1.35 3.98
CA VAL A 46 -3.44 -2.00 2.81
C VAL A 46 -4.12 -3.35 2.62
N THR A 47 -4.75 -3.53 1.47
CA THR A 47 -5.46 -4.77 1.09
C THR A 47 -4.69 -5.58 0.06
N GLN A 48 -3.80 -4.93 -0.69
CA GLN A 48 -2.94 -5.60 -1.66
C GLN A 48 -1.58 -4.91 -1.74
N GLU A 49 -0.52 -5.70 -1.85
CA GLU A 49 0.81 -5.24 -2.24
C GLU A 49 1.03 -5.58 -3.72
N ASP A 50 1.57 -4.63 -4.46
CA ASP A 50 2.10 -4.87 -5.80
C ASP A 50 3.63 -5.05 -5.68
N GLU A 51 4.24 -5.89 -6.51
CA GLU A 51 5.69 -6.22 -6.42
C GLU A 51 6.62 -5.00 -6.62
N GLY A 52 6.07 -3.85 -7.00
CA GLY A 52 6.77 -2.58 -7.13
C GLY A 52 6.79 -1.69 -5.87
N ASP A 53 6.76 -0.38 -6.10
CA ASP A 53 6.76 0.67 -5.06
C ASP A 53 5.34 1.15 -4.68
N TRP A 54 4.31 0.36 -5.00
CA TRP A 54 2.90 0.74 -4.86
C TRP A 54 2.13 -0.24 -3.97
N TYR A 55 1.28 0.31 -3.11
CA TYR A 55 0.30 -0.43 -2.33
C TYR A 55 -1.10 -0.06 -2.76
N MET A 56 -1.98 -1.05 -2.80
CA MET A 56 -3.41 -0.80 -2.89
C MET A 56 -4.00 -0.88 -1.50
N GLY A 57 -4.70 0.19 -1.13
CA GLY A 57 -5.39 0.22 0.13
C GLY A 57 -6.64 1.05 0.07
N GLU A 58 -7.28 1.10 1.22
CA GLU A 58 -8.52 1.80 1.42
C GLU A 58 -8.53 2.48 2.79
N TYR A 59 -9.17 3.63 2.87
CA TYR A 59 -9.43 4.32 4.12
C TYR A 59 -10.79 5.03 4.04
N VAL A 60 -11.29 5.46 5.19
CA VAL A 60 -12.52 6.26 5.26
C VAL A 60 -12.10 7.71 5.51
N ASP A 61 -12.47 8.61 4.62
CA ASP A 61 -12.17 10.03 4.75
C ASP A 61 -13.05 10.72 5.82
N ALA A 62 -12.79 12.00 6.06
CA ALA A 62 -13.55 12.78 7.05
C ALA A 62 -15.04 12.93 6.70
N SER A 63 -15.42 12.70 5.43
CA SER A 63 -16.81 12.72 4.97
C SER A 63 -17.50 11.37 5.15
N GLY A 64 -16.80 10.36 5.66
CA GLY A 64 -17.32 8.99 5.79
C GLY A 64 -17.29 8.20 4.47
N VAL A 65 -16.62 8.72 3.43
CA VAL A 65 -16.53 8.05 2.14
C VAL A 65 -15.34 7.10 2.13
N LYS A 66 -15.57 5.85 1.73
CA LYS A 66 -14.50 4.86 1.57
C LYS A 66 -13.73 5.16 0.30
N GLN A 67 -12.51 5.65 0.47
CA GLN A 67 -11.56 5.86 -0.61
C GLN A 67 -10.74 4.60 -0.79
N LYS A 68 -10.56 4.16 -2.04
CA LYS A 68 -9.70 3.03 -2.41
C LYS A 68 -8.83 3.42 -3.59
N GLY A 69 -7.63 2.89 -3.65
CA GLY A 69 -6.74 3.11 -4.77
C GLY A 69 -5.29 2.77 -4.47
N PHE A 70 -4.45 3.05 -5.45
CA PHE A 70 -3.02 2.84 -5.38
C PHE A 70 -2.31 4.04 -4.77
N PHE A 71 -1.33 3.79 -3.93
CA PHE A 71 -0.47 4.81 -3.39
C PHE A 71 0.96 4.31 -3.21
N PRO A 72 1.95 5.18 -3.37
CA PRO A 72 3.35 4.80 -3.19
C PRO A 72 3.65 4.47 -1.72
N LYS A 73 4.27 3.31 -1.48
CA LYS A 73 4.66 2.86 -0.14
C LYS A 73 5.66 3.80 0.55
N LYS A 74 6.35 4.65 -0.21
CA LYS A 74 7.31 5.63 0.32
C LYS A 74 6.68 6.75 1.16
N PHE A 75 5.36 6.91 1.09
CA PHE A 75 4.62 7.98 1.75
C PHE A 75 3.89 7.49 3.02
N VAL A 76 4.07 6.22 3.38
CA VAL A 76 3.47 5.56 4.55
C VAL A 76 4.49 4.82 5.40
#